data_AF-A0A497IGC0-F1
#
_entry.id   AF-A0A497IGC0-F1
#
_cell.length_a   1.000
_cell.length_b   1.000
_cell.length_c   1.000
_cell.angle_alpha   90.00
_cell.angle_beta   90.00
_cell.angle_gamma   90.00
#
_symmetry.space_group_name_H-M   'P 1'
#
loop_
_entity.id
_entity.type
_entity.pdbx_description
1 polymer ?
#
loop_
_entity_poly.entity_id
_entity_poly.type
_entity_poly.pdbx_seq_one_letter_code
_entity_poly.pdbx_strand_id
1 'polypeptide(L)'
;MAFYKIDVDEELWQFLKKNAEPFEDTPNSVLKRLLFGGTKSSPEDSLKTHITNDFPVFPPSIPKALAQTLEVIYGVKKLGLTRRKATNLVAKKRGIAPQTVVDKYCRQLDKRAYEIDRLLESNDLEGLQELLFNRYRSKRDVVRDFFQSLAV
;
A
#
# COMPACT_ATOMS: atom_id res chain seq x y z
N MET A 1 13.63 -17.22 16.87
CA MET A 1 14.90 -16.48 16.66
C MET A 1 15.60 -16.38 18.01
N ALA A 2 16.89 -16.67 18.07
CA ALA A 2 17.70 -16.40 19.26
C ALA A 2 18.13 -14.93 19.26
N PHE A 3 18.06 -14.26 20.41
CA PHE A 3 18.50 -12.88 20.58
C PHE A 3 19.69 -12.85 21.53
N TYR A 4 20.72 -12.12 21.14
CA TYR A 4 21.93 -11.94 21.93
C TYR A 4 22.00 -10.48 22.39
N LYS A 5 22.50 -10.25 23.61
CA LYS A 5 22.80 -8.91 24.09
C LYS A 5 24.14 -8.48 23.51
N ILE A 6 24.17 -7.31 22.91
CA ILE A 6 25.38 -6.63 22.49
C ILE A 6 25.41 -5.28 23.19
N ASP A 7 26.56 -4.92 23.73
CA ASP A 7 26.78 -3.57 24.24
C ASP A 7 27.32 -2.72 23.07
N VAL A 8 26.71 -1.56 22.86
CA VAL A 8 27.06 -0.61 21.80
C VAL A 8 27.45 0.72 22.44
N ASP A 9 28.53 1.31 21.96
CA ASP A 9 28.96 2.64 22.41
C ASP A 9 28.08 3.76 21.83
N GLU A 10 28.26 4.97 22.37
CA GLU A 10 27.49 6.16 22.00
C GLU A 10 27.66 6.51 20.51
N GLU A 11 28.88 6.35 19.97
CA GLU A 11 29.18 6.67 18.57
C GLU A 11 28.44 5.72 17.62
N LEU A 12 28.48 4.43 17.91
CA LEU A 12 27.78 3.39 17.16
C LEU A 12 26.26 3.54 17.30
N TRP A 13 25.76 3.92 18.48
CA TRP A 13 24.35 4.22 18.70
C TRP A 13 23.85 5.39 17.84
N GLN A 14 24.58 6.50 17.82
CA GLN A 14 24.24 7.65 16.98
C GLN A 14 24.34 7.33 15.49
N PHE A 15 25.35 6.54 15.10
CA PHE A 15 25.51 6.07 13.74
C PHE A 15 24.33 5.20 13.28
N LEU A 16 23.86 4.28 14.13
CA LEU A 16 22.67 3.48 13.84
C LEU A 16 21.42 4.34 13.71
N LYS A 17 21.23 5.32 14.61
CA LYS A 17 20.09 6.24 14.57
C LYS A 17 20.05 7.09 13.30
N LYS A 18 21.21 7.52 12.80
CA LYS A 18 21.32 8.29 11.55
C LYS A 18 20.96 7.47 10.30
N ASN A 19 21.22 6.17 10.32
CA ASN A 19 21.00 5.27 9.19
C ASN A 19 19.66 4.53 9.23
N ALA A 20 18.93 4.60 10.35
CA ALA A 20 17.63 3.97 10.52
C ALA A 20 16.51 4.78 9.85
N GLU A 21 15.64 4.09 9.09
CA GLU A 21 14.35 4.65 8.68
C GLU A 21 13.39 4.72 9.89
N PRO A 22 12.76 5.88 10.17
CA PRO A 22 11.89 6.04 11.34
C PRO A 22 10.75 5.01 11.36
N PHE A 23 10.53 4.38 12.51
CA PHE A 23 9.45 3.43 12.79
C PHE A 23 9.50 2.09 12.02
N GLU A 24 10.47 1.88 11.13
CA GLU A 24 10.61 0.65 10.35
C GLU A 24 11.89 -0.13 10.69
N ASP A 25 12.99 0.58 10.96
CA ASP A 25 14.29 -0.06 11.17
C ASP A 25 14.59 -0.37 12.64
N THR A 26 14.93 -1.63 12.91
CA THR A 26 15.57 -2.07 14.16
C THR A 26 17.09 -1.98 14.01
N PRO A 27 17.86 -1.88 15.11
CA PRO A 27 19.33 -1.95 15.03
C PRO A 27 19.84 -3.16 14.24
N ASN A 28 19.17 -4.31 14.37
CA ASN A 28 19.51 -5.51 13.61
C ASN A 28 19.24 -5.39 12.10
N SER A 29 18.21 -4.67 11.64
CA SER A 29 17.97 -4.47 10.21
C SER A 29 19.00 -3.50 9.61
N VAL A 30 19.37 -2.46 10.36
CA VAL A 30 20.43 -1.52 9.96
C VAL A 30 21.78 -2.22 9.87
N LEU A 31 22.18 -2.98 10.90
CA LEU A 31 23.45 -3.70 10.93
C LEU A 31 23.53 -4.76 9.83
N LYS A 32 22.45 -5.51 9.58
CA LYS A 32 22.41 -6.51 8.49
C LYS A 32 22.61 -5.87 7.12
N ARG A 33 22.00 -4.70 6.89
CA ARG A 33 22.15 -3.93 5.65
C ARG A 33 23.58 -3.43 5.46
N LEU A 34 24.20 -2.92 6.50
CA LEU A 34 25.53 -2.32 6.42
C LEU A 34 26.67 -3.36 6.37
N LEU A 35 26.60 -4.42 7.16
CA LEU A 35 27.72 -5.36 7.34
C LEU A 35 27.74 -6.47 6.30
N PHE A 36 26.58 -7.02 5.96
CA PHE A 36 26.48 -8.16 5.05
C PHE A 36 26.08 -7.73 3.65
N GLY A 37 26.24 -6.44 3.35
CA GLY A 37 25.76 -5.81 2.12
C GLY A 37 24.30 -6.15 1.86
N GLY A 38 23.51 -6.27 2.95
CA GLY A 38 22.22 -6.95 2.98
C GLY A 38 21.41 -6.49 1.79
N THR A 39 21.42 -7.34 0.77
CA THR A 39 20.60 -7.17 -0.41
C THR A 39 19.20 -7.03 0.14
N LYS A 40 18.61 -5.85 -0.04
CA LYS A 40 17.17 -5.81 -0.32
C LYS A 40 16.97 -6.49 -1.69
N SER A 41 17.34 -7.76 -1.79
CA SER A 41 16.64 -8.75 -2.60
C SER A 41 15.57 -9.35 -1.69
N SER A 42 14.80 -8.48 -1.02
CA SER A 42 13.41 -8.81 -0.96
C SER A 42 12.95 -8.70 -2.42
N PRO A 43 12.22 -9.68 -2.97
CA PRO A 43 11.68 -9.58 -4.35
C PRO A 43 10.92 -8.27 -4.60
N GLU A 44 10.60 -7.53 -3.54
CA GLU A 44 10.01 -6.19 -3.49
C GLU A 44 10.80 -5.06 -4.17
N ASP A 45 12.13 -5.09 -4.33
CA ASP A 45 12.88 -3.99 -4.98
C ASP A 45 12.95 -4.11 -6.51
N SER A 46 13.08 -5.32 -7.05
CA SER A 46 12.89 -5.59 -8.49
C SER A 46 11.43 -5.40 -8.91
N LEU A 47 10.51 -5.57 -7.95
CA LEU A 47 9.11 -5.19 -8.07
C LEU A 47 8.88 -3.67 -7.99
N LYS A 48 9.76 -2.84 -7.39
CA LYS A 48 9.49 -1.39 -7.25
C LYS A 48 9.49 -0.62 -8.57
N THR A 49 10.24 -1.07 -9.57
CA THR A 49 10.23 -0.51 -10.93
C THR A 49 9.09 -1.08 -11.80
N HIS A 50 8.64 -2.31 -11.53
CA HIS A 50 7.50 -2.92 -12.23
C HIS A 50 6.13 -2.52 -11.64
N ILE A 51 6.00 -2.47 -10.31
CA ILE A 51 4.75 -2.17 -9.60
C ILE A 51 4.24 -0.76 -9.91
N THR A 52 5.12 0.24 -10.13
CA THR A 52 4.66 1.58 -10.52
C THR A 52 4.01 1.61 -11.91
N ASN A 53 4.37 0.66 -12.78
CA ASN A 53 3.78 0.48 -14.11
C ASN A 53 2.55 -0.45 -14.09
N ASP A 54 2.38 -1.30 -13.07
CA ASP A 54 1.28 -2.27 -13.00
C ASP A 54 -0.04 -1.70 -12.47
N PHE A 55 -0.06 -0.47 -11.93
CA PHE A 55 -1.32 0.13 -11.50
C PHE A 55 -2.12 0.64 -12.70
N PRO A 56 -3.44 0.38 -12.75
CA PRO A 56 -4.29 0.83 -13.84
C PRO A 56 -4.25 2.36 -13.97
N VAL A 57 -4.10 2.83 -15.21
CA VAL A 57 -4.17 4.24 -15.56
C VAL A 57 -5.62 4.58 -15.85
N PHE A 58 -6.21 5.41 -15.00
CA PHE A 58 -7.60 5.85 -15.12
C PHE A 58 -7.69 7.16 -15.91
N PRO A 59 -8.69 7.33 -16.80
CA PRO A 59 -8.89 8.58 -17.52
C PRO A 59 -9.17 9.75 -16.56
N PRO A 60 -8.78 10.99 -16.93
CA PRO A 60 -8.98 12.19 -16.10
C PRO A 60 -10.47 12.49 -15.81
N SER A 61 -11.38 11.88 -16.57
CA SER A 61 -12.83 11.95 -16.41
C SER A 61 -13.37 11.26 -15.14
N ILE A 62 -12.51 10.62 -14.34
CA ILE A 62 -12.87 9.93 -13.10
C ILE A 62 -12.46 10.78 -11.90
N PRO A 63 -13.31 10.89 -10.85
CA PRO A 63 -12.94 11.57 -9.62
C PRO A 63 -11.63 11.00 -9.06
N LYS A 64 -10.68 11.88 -8.73
CA LYS A 64 -9.36 11.49 -8.20
C LYS A 64 -9.48 10.53 -7.00
N ALA A 65 -10.51 10.70 -6.18
CA ALA A 65 -10.77 9.84 -5.04
C ALA A 65 -11.19 8.42 -5.46
N LEU A 66 -12.05 8.28 -6.47
CA LEU A 66 -12.41 6.97 -7.02
C LEU A 66 -11.18 6.25 -7.60
N ALA A 67 -10.38 6.95 -8.41
CA ALA A 67 -9.15 6.39 -8.97
C ALA A 67 -8.19 5.91 -7.87
N GLN A 68 -7.99 6.71 -6.81
CA GLN A 68 -7.17 6.33 -5.66
C GLN A 68 -7.72 5.10 -4.93
N THR A 69 -9.04 5.01 -4.73
CA THR A 69 -9.68 3.85 -4.12
C THR A 69 -9.46 2.59 -4.96
N LEU A 70 -9.68 2.66 -6.27
CA LEU A 70 -9.49 1.52 -7.17
C LEU A 70 -8.02 1.07 -7.22
N GLU A 71 -7.07 2.01 -7.22
CA GLU A 71 -5.64 1.66 -7.13
C GLU A 71 -5.33 0.90 -5.84
N VAL A 72 -5.85 1.32 -4.68
CA VAL A 72 -5.64 0.59 -3.42
C VAL A 72 -6.22 -0.82 -3.49
N ILE A 73 -7.43 -0.97 -4.01
CA ILE A 73 -8.10 -2.28 -4.17
C ILE A 73 -7.28 -3.19 -5.08
N TYR A 74 -6.79 -2.66 -6.19
CA TYR A 74 -5.94 -3.39 -7.12
C TYR A 74 -4.68 -3.92 -6.44
N GLY A 75 -4.00 -3.07 -5.67
CA GLY A 75 -2.79 -3.47 -4.94
C GLY A 75 -3.05 -4.57 -3.92
N VAL A 76 -4.22 -4.57 -3.28
CA VAL A 76 -4.56 -5.61 -2.31
C VAL A 76 -4.93 -6.92 -2.98
N LYS A 77 -5.78 -6.88 -4.01
CA LYS A 77 -6.33 -8.09 -4.63
C LYS A 77 -5.43 -8.71 -5.70
N LYS A 78 -4.86 -7.90 -6.60
CA LYS A 78 -4.05 -8.40 -7.72
C LYS A 78 -2.58 -8.59 -7.35
N LEU A 79 -2.05 -7.71 -6.50
CA LEU A 79 -0.66 -7.79 -6.04
C LEU A 79 -0.50 -8.50 -4.68
N GLY A 80 -1.61 -8.90 -4.03
CA GLY A 80 -1.59 -9.59 -2.74
C GLY A 80 -1.00 -8.75 -1.60
N LEU A 81 -0.98 -7.42 -1.74
CA LEU A 81 -0.36 -6.53 -0.77
C LEU A 81 -1.30 -6.27 0.41
N THR A 82 -0.73 -5.95 1.57
CA THR A 82 -1.53 -5.41 2.68
C THR A 82 -2.08 -4.04 2.31
N ARG A 83 -3.25 -3.67 2.85
CA ARG A 83 -3.84 -2.32 2.63
C ARG A 83 -2.83 -1.21 2.88
N ARG A 84 -1.99 -1.34 3.91
CA ARG A 84 -0.93 -0.37 4.23
C ARG A 84 0.10 -0.25 3.11
N LYS A 85 0.62 -1.38 2.60
CA LYS A 85 1.56 -1.37 1.47
C LYS A 85 0.91 -0.80 0.20
N ALA A 86 -0.31 -1.21 -0.12
CA ALA A 86 -1.06 -0.68 -1.26
C ALA A 86 -1.30 0.84 -1.15
N THR A 87 -1.67 1.32 0.04
CA THR A 87 -1.87 2.75 0.31
C THR A 87 -0.57 3.54 0.14
N ASN A 88 0.54 3.04 0.69
CA ASN A 88 1.85 3.69 0.55
C ASN A 88 2.30 3.78 -0.91
N LEU A 89 2.02 2.76 -1.72
CA LEU A 89 2.30 2.79 -3.15
C LEU A 89 1.49 3.84 -3.89
N VAL A 90 0.17 3.90 -3.64
CA VAL A 90 -0.72 4.91 -4.24
C VAL A 90 -0.31 6.32 -3.83
N ALA A 91 0.05 6.50 -2.56
CA ALA A 91 0.53 7.75 -2.01
C ALA A 91 1.83 8.21 -2.70
N LYS A 92 2.80 7.32 -2.83
CA LYS A 92 4.07 7.56 -3.51
C LYS A 92 3.87 7.89 -4.99
N LYS A 93 3.02 7.13 -5.71
CA LYS A 93 2.69 7.37 -7.12
C LYS A 93 2.11 8.77 -7.35
N ARG A 94 1.34 9.27 -6.40
CA ARG A 94 0.65 10.56 -6.51
C ARG A 94 1.35 11.71 -5.77
N GLY A 95 2.49 11.46 -5.13
CA GLY A 95 3.22 12.46 -4.35
C GLY A 95 2.41 13.05 -3.20
N ILE A 96 1.54 12.25 -2.56
CA ILE A 96 0.70 12.68 -1.43
C ILE A 96 0.98 11.83 -0.19
N ALA A 97 0.59 12.32 0.99
CA ALA A 97 0.72 11.56 2.22
C ALA A 97 -0.21 10.32 2.22
N PRO A 98 0.25 9.15 2.70
CA PRO A 98 -0.59 7.94 2.80
C PRO A 98 -1.87 8.16 3.58
N GLN A 99 -1.81 8.94 4.66
CA GLN A 99 -2.97 9.27 5.48
C GLN A 99 -4.04 10.03 4.67
N THR A 100 -3.65 10.88 3.73
CA THR A 100 -4.58 11.56 2.81
C THR A 100 -5.29 10.59 1.88
N VAL A 101 -4.63 9.51 1.46
CA VAL A 101 -5.26 8.45 0.66
C VAL A 101 -6.30 7.72 1.51
N VAL A 102 -5.92 7.31 2.74
CA VAL A 102 -6.83 6.67 3.70
C VAL A 102 -8.06 7.52 3.98
N ASP A 103 -7.85 8.77 4.37
CA ASP A 103 -8.93 9.69 4.72
C ASP A 103 -9.87 9.93 3.55
N LYS A 104 -9.34 10.02 2.32
CA LYS A 104 -10.16 10.18 1.12
C LYS A 104 -11.04 8.96 0.90
N TYR A 105 -10.50 7.76 0.79
CA TYR A 105 -11.35 6.61 0.46
C TYR A 105 -12.28 6.23 1.62
N CYS A 106 -11.85 6.38 2.88
CA CYS A 106 -12.72 6.15 4.04
C CYS A 106 -13.91 7.12 4.06
N ARG A 107 -13.68 8.42 3.83
CA ARG A 107 -14.76 9.41 3.76
C ARG A 107 -15.67 9.21 2.54
N GLN A 108 -15.10 8.84 1.39
CA GLN A 108 -15.90 8.60 0.19
C GLN A 108 -16.80 7.37 0.34
N LEU A 109 -16.28 6.29 0.92
CA LEU A 109 -17.01 5.04 1.13
C LEU A 109 -17.89 5.06 2.38
N ASP A 110 -17.82 6.12 3.18
CA ASP A 110 -18.49 6.24 4.49
C ASP A 110 -18.20 5.03 5.40
N LYS A 111 -16.92 4.62 5.42
CA LYS A 111 -16.44 3.45 6.15
C LYS A 111 -15.14 3.72 6.86
N ARG A 112 -14.94 3.05 7.99
CA ARG A 112 -13.69 3.05 8.72
C ARG A 112 -12.68 2.12 8.05
N ALA A 113 -11.40 2.40 8.28
CA ALA A 113 -10.30 1.62 7.69
C ALA A 113 -10.43 0.11 7.97
N TYR A 114 -10.86 -0.30 9.17
CA TYR A 114 -11.03 -1.72 9.51
C TYR A 114 -12.21 -2.38 8.79
N GLU A 115 -13.25 -1.62 8.42
CA GLU A 115 -14.39 -2.16 7.68
C GLU A 115 -13.99 -2.41 6.23
N ILE A 116 -13.16 -1.53 5.69
CA ILE A 116 -12.56 -1.70 4.37
C ILE A 116 -11.58 -2.88 4.38
N ASP A 117 -10.79 -3.05 5.44
CA ASP A 117 -9.93 -4.22 5.60
C ASP A 117 -10.76 -5.52 5.54
N ARG A 118 -11.89 -5.61 6.27
CA ARG A 118 -12.80 -6.78 6.20
C ARG A 118 -13.40 -7.01 4.81
N LEU A 119 -13.79 -5.93 4.12
CA LEU A 119 -14.34 -6.00 2.75
C LEU A 119 -13.28 -6.41 1.71
N LEU A 120 -12.01 -6.17 1.99
CA LEU A 120 -10.90 -6.59 1.15
C LEU A 120 -10.43 -8.02 1.47
N GLU A 121 -10.70 -8.51 2.68
CA GLU A 121 -10.48 -9.90 3.08
C GLU A 121 -11.52 -10.85 2.45
N SER A 122 -12.77 -10.40 2.28
CA SER A 122 -13.78 -11.21 1.60
C SER A 122 -13.39 -11.46 0.14
N ASN A 123 -13.41 -12.73 -0.29
CA ASN A 123 -13.12 -13.10 -1.68
C ASN A 123 -14.15 -12.53 -2.65
N ASP A 124 -15.41 -12.46 -2.21
CA ASP A 124 -16.47 -11.80 -2.95
C ASP A 124 -16.36 -10.29 -2.72
N LEU A 125 -15.71 -9.63 -3.67
CA LEU A 125 -15.62 -8.17 -3.79
C LEU A 125 -16.99 -7.51 -4.02
N GLU A 126 -18.07 -8.28 -4.07
CA GLU A 126 -19.45 -7.83 -4.28
C GLU A 126 -19.84 -6.71 -3.31
N GLY A 127 -19.56 -6.87 -2.02
CA GLY A 127 -19.88 -5.83 -1.02
C GLY A 127 -19.15 -4.52 -1.28
N LEU A 128 -17.90 -4.58 -1.77
CA LEU A 128 -17.12 -3.40 -2.14
C LEU A 128 -17.58 -2.77 -3.47
N GLN A 129 -17.96 -3.62 -4.42
CA GLN A 129 -18.46 -3.22 -5.73
C GLN A 129 -19.83 -2.53 -5.59
N GLU A 130 -20.74 -3.06 -4.78
CA GLU A 130 -22.04 -2.43 -4.49
C GLU A 130 -21.87 -1.06 -3.82
N LEU A 131 -20.94 -0.93 -2.87
CA LEU A 131 -20.63 0.35 -2.25
C LEU A 131 -20.16 1.38 -3.27
N LEU A 132 -19.26 0.98 -4.17
CA LEU A 132 -18.76 1.85 -5.23
C LEU A 132 -19.87 2.19 -6.26
N PHE A 133 -20.76 1.25 -6.60
CA PHE A 133 -21.90 1.51 -7.48
C PHE A 133 -22.96 2.44 -6.88
N ASN A 134 -23.18 2.34 -5.57
CA ASN A 134 -24.10 3.21 -4.85
C ASN A 134 -23.54 4.62 -4.70
N ARG A 135 -22.23 4.74 -4.43
CA ARG A 135 -21.56 6.03 -4.29
C ARG A 135 -21.33 6.75 -5.62
N TYR A 136 -20.87 6.01 -6.63
CA TYR A 136 -20.48 6.56 -7.94
C TYR A 136 -21.47 6.13 -9.03
N ARG A 137 -22.75 6.50 -8.86
CA ARG A 137 -23.84 6.14 -9.79
C ARG A 137 -23.54 6.47 -11.26
N SER A 138 -22.88 7.59 -11.52
CA SER A 138 -22.56 8.06 -12.87
C SER A 138 -21.33 7.39 -13.51
N LYS A 139 -20.58 6.56 -12.77
CA LYS A 139 -19.34 5.91 -13.24
C LYS A 139 -19.36 4.40 -12.97
N ARG A 140 -20.56 3.81 -12.95
CA ARG A 140 -20.75 2.36 -12.74
C ARG A 140 -20.01 1.53 -13.77
N ASP A 141 -19.97 1.96 -15.03
CA ASP A 141 -19.29 1.20 -16.09
C ASP A 141 -17.80 1.02 -15.78
N VAL A 142 -17.10 2.09 -15.38
CA VAL A 142 -15.68 2.03 -15.01
C VAL A 142 -15.42 1.09 -13.83
N VAL A 143 -16.30 1.15 -12.81
CA VAL A 143 -16.19 0.29 -11.63
C VAL A 143 -16.39 -1.17 -12.03
N ARG A 144 -17.40 -1.45 -12.86
CA ARG A 144 -17.69 -2.80 -13.36
C ARG A 144 -16.52 -3.37 -14.16
N ASP A 145 -16.00 -2.60 -15.11
CA ASP A 145 -14.89 -3.01 -15.99
C ASP A 145 -13.62 -3.28 -15.16
N PHE A 146 -13.39 -2.45 -14.13
CA PHE A 146 -12.28 -2.65 -13.19
C PHE A 146 -12.43 -3.96 -12.40
N PHE A 147 -13.61 -4.24 -11.82
CA PHE A 147 -13.83 -5.49 -11.08
C PHE A 147 -13.79 -6.72 -11.99
N GLN A 148 -14.23 -6.61 -13.25
CA GLN A 148 -14.05 -7.66 -14.25
C GLN A 148 -12.57 -7.92 -14.56
N SER A 149 -11.74 -6.89 -14.69
CA SER A 149 -10.28 -7.03 -14.90
C SER A 149 -9.52 -7.60 -13.69
N LEU A 150 -10.17 -7.63 -12.53
CA LEU A 150 -9.67 -8.17 -11.27
C LEU A 150 -10.07 -9.65 -11.07
N ALA A 151 -11.19 -10.07 -11.66
CA ALA A 151 -11.70 -11.44 -11.58
C ALA A 151 -11.04 -12.40 -12.60
N VAL A 152 -10.27 -11.85 -13.56
CA VAL A 152 -9.44 -12.56 -14.54
C VAL A 152 -8.00 -12.59 -14.08
#